data_AF-A0A3D5R7E6-F1
#
_entry.id   AF-A0A3D5R7E6-F1
#
_cell.length_a   1.000
_cell.length_b   1.000
_cell.length_c   1.000
_cell.angle_alpha   90.00
_cell.angle_beta   90.00
_cell.angle_gamma   90.00
#
_symmetry.space_group_name_H-M   'P 1'
#
loop_
_entity.id
_entity.type
_entity.pdbx_description
1 polymer ?
#
loop_
_entity_poly.entity_id
_entity_poly.type
_entity_poly.pdbx_seq_one_letter_code
_entity_poly.pdbx_strand_id
1 'polypeptide(L)'
;MKFSIKIVFVLILVLSLVIFTSCSQEEVPPDEPEESMENTNPEVEEDEEEPNSHEEETEEDVNEDEPVSIEIEPPEESEIITDSGTYVGEVDNNHIEIKISGVPEEISAKVFRIDEDIKNTIQNEISADDQVKFEYYLNEDDVGVIVSIEKIEN
;
A
#
# COMPACT_ATOMS: atom_id res chain seq x y z
N MET A 1 24.50 -11.06 -39.85
CA MET A 1 25.17 -12.02 -38.94
C MET A 1 24.20 -12.35 -37.82
N LYS A 2 23.81 -13.62 -37.66
CA LYS A 2 22.91 -14.05 -36.57
C LYS A 2 23.76 -14.26 -35.33
N PHE A 3 23.90 -13.23 -34.50
CA PHE A 3 24.56 -13.40 -33.20
C PHE A 3 23.74 -14.37 -32.39
N SER A 4 24.34 -15.50 -32.03
CA SER A 4 23.69 -16.48 -31.18
C SER A 4 23.39 -15.82 -29.84
N ILE A 5 22.14 -15.88 -29.38
CA ILE A 5 21.71 -15.34 -28.07
C ILE A 5 22.66 -15.75 -26.93
N LYS A 6 23.27 -16.93 -27.04
CA LYS A 6 24.30 -17.42 -26.12
C LYS A 6 25.55 -16.53 -26.07
N ILE A 7 26.00 -15.99 -27.20
CA ILE A 7 27.13 -15.06 -27.29
C ILE A 7 26.76 -13.73 -26.64
N VAL A 8 25.53 -13.25 -26.85
CA VAL A 8 25.05 -12.00 -26.22
C VAL A 8 24.99 -12.16 -24.70
N PHE A 9 24.49 -13.28 -24.19
CA PHE A 9 24.48 -13.58 -22.76
C PHE A 9 25.88 -13.64 -22.15
N VAL A 10 26.84 -14.30 -22.82
CA VAL A 10 28.24 -14.36 -22.34
C VAL A 10 28.87 -12.96 -22.33
N LEU A 11 28.57 -12.12 -23.33
CA LEU A 11 29.10 -10.76 -23.41
C LEU A 11 28.55 -9.87 -22.29
N ILE A 12 27.25 -9.97 -21.99
CA ILE A 12 26.61 -9.25 -20.88
C ILE A 12 27.18 -9.69 -19.53
N LEU A 13 27.39 -10.99 -19.33
CA LEU A 13 27.93 -11.55 -18.08
C LEU A 13 29.39 -11.10 -17.84
N VAL A 14 30.19 -11.00 -18.90
CA VAL A 14 31.55 -10.44 -18.80
C VAL A 14 31.50 -8.94 -18.52
N LEU A 15 30.56 -8.20 -19.12
CA LEU A 15 30.40 -6.77 -18.89
C LEU A 15 29.99 -6.46 -17.44
N SER A 16 29.11 -7.26 -16.85
CA SER A 16 28.64 -7.06 -15.46
C SER A 16 29.74 -7.29 -14.41
N LEU A 17 30.71 -8.18 -14.68
CA LEU A 17 31.84 -8.42 -13.77
C LEU A 17 32.81 -7.22 -13.65
N VAL A 18 32.86 -6.33 -14.65
CA VAL A 18 33.75 -5.16 -14.61
C VAL A 18 33.19 -4.05 -13.71
N ILE A 19 31.87 -3.97 -13.57
CA ILE A 19 31.18 -2.87 -12.86
C ILE A 19 31.33 -2.97 -11.33
N PHE A 20 31.64 -4.15 -10.78
CA PHE A 20 31.82 -4.37 -9.33
C PHE A 20 33.20 -3.97 -8.79
N THR A 21 34.11 -3.44 -9.62
CA THR A 21 35.46 -3.03 -9.17
C THR A 21 35.55 -1.60 -8.65
N SER A 22 34.43 -0.89 -8.49
CA SER A 22 34.42 0.54 -8.13
C SER A 22 33.65 0.83 -6.84
N CYS A 23 34.04 0.20 -5.73
CA CYS A 23 33.81 0.75 -4.39
C CYS A 23 35.15 1.25 -3.84
N SER A 24 35.49 2.51 -4.15
CA SER A 24 36.53 3.23 -3.43
C SER A 24 35.89 3.79 -2.15
N GLN A 25 36.29 3.23 -1.02
CA GLN A 25 35.86 3.59 0.32
C GLN A 25 36.52 4.92 0.71
N GLU A 26 35.74 5.98 0.89
CA GLU A 26 36.19 7.22 1.54
C GLU A 26 35.78 7.13 3.01
N GLU A 27 36.76 6.87 3.88
CA GLU A 27 36.57 6.85 5.33
C GLU A 27 36.43 8.29 5.83
N VAL A 28 35.23 8.67 6.28
CA VAL A 28 35.01 9.89 7.04
C VAL A 28 35.37 9.57 8.51
N PRO A 29 36.37 10.26 9.11
CA PRO A 29 36.70 10.06 10.52
C PRO A 29 35.58 10.61 11.44
N PRO A 30 35.41 10.02 12.64
CA PRO A 30 34.43 10.48 13.61
C PRO A 30 35.04 11.63 14.42
N ASP A 31 34.53 12.84 14.24
CA ASP A 31 34.79 13.94 15.17
C ASP A 31 33.70 14.02 16.24
N GLU A 32 34.19 14.27 17.44
CA GLU A 32 33.66 14.06 18.78
C GLU A 32 32.51 15.01 19.22
N PRO A 33 31.90 14.76 20.40
CA PRO A 33 30.65 15.38 20.81
C PRO A 33 30.85 16.76 21.42
N GLU A 34 30.01 17.73 21.03
CA GLU A 34 29.83 18.96 21.81
C GLU A 34 28.60 18.83 22.71
N GLU A 35 28.86 18.66 24.00
CA GLU A 35 27.95 19.10 25.05
C GLU A 35 27.86 20.63 25.03
N SER A 36 26.65 21.18 25.07
CA SER A 36 26.40 22.38 25.88
C SER A 36 24.95 22.48 26.31
N MET A 37 24.81 22.24 27.61
CA MET A 37 23.78 22.59 28.59
C MET A 37 22.77 23.71 28.25
N GLU A 38 21.61 23.56 28.90
CA GLU A 38 20.90 24.60 29.68
C GLU A 38 19.59 25.17 29.12
N ASN A 39 18.49 24.51 29.52
CA ASN A 39 17.40 25.05 30.36
C ASN A 39 16.72 26.37 29.93
N THR A 40 15.41 26.34 29.67
CA THR A 40 14.40 26.93 30.56
C THR A 40 12.97 26.70 30.07
N ASN A 41 12.19 26.07 30.95
CA ASN A 41 10.74 26.09 31.00
C ASN A 41 10.21 27.54 31.06
N PRO A 42 9.08 27.83 30.40
CA PRO A 42 8.01 28.50 31.12
C PRO A 42 6.67 27.79 30.94
N GLU A 43 6.26 27.19 32.05
CA GLU A 43 4.90 27.01 32.55
C GLU A 43 4.14 28.34 32.52
N VAL A 44 3.05 28.45 31.75
CA VAL A 44 1.94 29.40 31.97
C VAL A 44 0.64 28.83 31.38
N GLU A 45 -0.23 28.41 32.30
CA GLU A 45 -1.69 28.62 32.43
C GLU A 45 -2.60 28.12 31.28
N GLU A 46 -3.38 27.06 31.51
CA GLU A 46 -4.71 27.08 32.18
C GLU A 46 -5.66 28.09 31.53
N ASP A 47 -6.53 27.58 30.65
CA ASP A 47 -7.88 28.11 30.53
C ASP A 47 -8.84 26.93 30.49
N GLU A 48 -9.66 26.88 31.53
CA GLU A 48 -10.72 25.90 31.75
C GLU A 48 -12.03 26.32 31.06
N GLU A 49 -12.92 25.34 31.01
CA GLU A 49 -14.38 25.39 30.84
C GLU A 49 -14.91 25.08 29.41
N GLU A 50 -15.30 23.83 29.11
CA GLU A 50 -16.50 23.06 29.54
C GLU A 50 -17.60 23.11 28.43
N PRO A 51 -18.56 22.17 28.39
CA PRO A 51 -18.68 21.21 27.29
C PRO A 51 -19.93 21.48 26.44
N ASN A 52 -20.02 20.86 25.25
CA ASN A 52 -21.31 20.72 24.59
C ASN A 52 -21.58 19.26 24.23
N SER A 53 -22.45 18.68 25.05
CA SER A 53 -23.20 17.46 24.84
C SER A 53 -23.98 17.49 23.52
N HIS A 54 -23.72 16.53 22.65
CA HIS A 54 -24.78 16.01 21.80
C HIS A 54 -24.64 14.50 21.70
N GLU A 55 -25.26 13.84 22.67
CA GLU A 55 -25.81 12.51 22.50
C GLU A 55 -26.89 12.60 21.42
N GLU A 56 -26.73 11.89 20.32
CA GLU A 56 -27.86 11.22 19.69
C GLU A 56 -27.43 9.78 19.43
N GLU A 57 -27.94 8.91 20.30
CA GLU A 57 -28.11 7.50 20.02
C GLU A 57 -29.01 7.36 18.79
N THR A 58 -28.60 6.55 17.83
CA THR A 58 -29.57 5.87 16.97
C THR A 58 -29.07 4.46 16.77
N GLU A 59 -29.55 3.57 17.64
CA GLU A 59 -29.54 2.14 17.39
C GLU A 59 -30.56 1.86 16.29
N GLU A 60 -30.09 1.53 15.08
CA GLU A 60 -30.88 0.76 14.13
C GLU A 60 -30.30 -0.65 14.03
N ASP A 61 -30.95 -1.53 14.79
CA ASP A 61 -31.03 -2.97 14.60
C ASP A 61 -31.60 -3.26 13.20
N VAL A 62 -30.74 -3.70 12.28
CA VAL A 62 -31.16 -4.47 11.10
C VAL A 62 -30.30 -5.73 11.00
N ASN A 63 -31.04 -6.82 11.08
CA ASN A 63 -30.65 -8.22 11.11
C ASN A 63 -30.28 -8.76 9.71
N GLU A 64 -29.58 -9.90 9.73
CA GLU A 64 -29.49 -10.95 8.71
C GLU A 64 -28.43 -10.83 7.58
N ASP A 65 -27.25 -11.37 7.90
CA ASP A 65 -26.44 -12.32 7.12
C ASP A 65 -26.85 -12.57 5.65
N GLU A 66 -26.26 -11.81 4.72
CA GLU A 66 -25.75 -12.32 3.43
C GLU A 66 -24.48 -11.51 3.06
N PRO A 67 -23.40 -12.13 2.55
CA PRO A 67 -22.24 -11.38 2.07
C PRO A 67 -22.64 -10.62 0.80
N VAL A 68 -22.83 -9.31 0.95
CA VAL A 68 -23.15 -8.41 -0.16
C VAL A 68 -21.86 -8.11 -0.90
N SER A 69 -21.65 -8.80 -2.02
CA SER A 69 -20.67 -8.38 -3.03
C SER A 69 -21.16 -7.07 -3.65
N ILE A 70 -20.53 -5.95 -3.29
CA ILE A 70 -20.83 -4.63 -3.86
C ILE A 70 -19.94 -4.43 -5.09
N GLU A 71 -20.58 -4.22 -6.24
CA GLU A 71 -19.93 -3.95 -7.53
C GLU A 71 -19.96 -2.44 -7.82
N ILE A 72 -18.80 -1.80 -7.90
CA ILE A 72 -18.68 -0.43 -8.42
C ILE A 72 -18.56 -0.51 -9.95
N GLU A 73 -19.50 0.10 -10.67
CA GLU A 73 -19.47 0.05 -12.13
C GLU A 73 -18.26 0.85 -12.69
N PRO A 74 -17.39 0.20 -13.48
CA PRO A 74 -16.25 0.84 -14.10
C PRO A 74 -16.69 1.71 -15.30
N PRO A 75 -15.84 2.61 -15.82
CA PRO A 75 -16.17 3.34 -17.05
C PRO A 75 -16.38 2.36 -18.21
N GLU A 76 -17.37 2.65 -19.07
CA GLU A 76 -17.93 1.78 -20.13
C GLU A 76 -16.91 1.13 -21.09
N GLU A 77 -15.67 1.64 -21.17
CA GLU A 77 -14.62 1.11 -22.06
C GLU A 77 -13.45 0.44 -21.31
N SER A 78 -13.48 0.36 -19.98
CA SER A 78 -12.38 -0.20 -19.20
C SER A 78 -12.50 -1.71 -19.01
N GLU A 79 -11.35 -2.39 -19.11
CA GLU A 79 -11.25 -3.82 -18.85
C GLU A 79 -11.14 -4.05 -17.33
N ILE A 80 -12.09 -4.80 -16.76
CA ILE A 80 -12.01 -5.29 -15.38
C ILE A 80 -11.06 -6.48 -15.32
N ILE A 81 -10.10 -6.39 -14.41
CA ILE A 81 -9.09 -7.39 -14.13
C ILE A 81 -9.37 -7.96 -12.74
N THR A 82 -9.48 -9.29 -12.65
CA THR A 82 -9.58 -10.00 -11.37
C THR A 82 -8.20 -10.52 -10.96
N ASP A 83 -7.81 -10.29 -9.71
CA ASP A 83 -6.56 -10.78 -9.14
C ASP A 83 -6.77 -11.22 -7.68
N SER A 84 -5.75 -11.82 -7.08
CA SER A 84 -5.74 -12.16 -5.66
C SER A 84 -4.39 -11.86 -5.01
N GLY A 85 -4.38 -11.69 -3.70
CA GLY A 85 -3.19 -11.29 -3.00
C GLY A 85 -3.35 -11.26 -1.49
N THR A 86 -2.31 -10.75 -0.84
CA THR A 86 -2.30 -10.48 0.61
C THR A 86 -2.49 -8.99 0.83
N TYR A 87 -3.53 -8.58 1.55
CA TYR A 87 -3.73 -7.19 1.93
C TYR A 87 -2.65 -6.76 2.93
N VAL A 88 -1.94 -5.67 2.65
CA VAL A 88 -0.86 -5.17 3.51
C VAL A 88 -1.36 -4.07 4.44
N GLY A 89 -2.12 -3.11 3.90
CA GLY A 89 -2.62 -1.97 4.66
C GLY A 89 -2.97 -0.75 3.80
N GLU A 90 -3.41 0.32 4.46
CA GLU A 90 -3.59 1.63 3.85
C GLU A 90 -2.23 2.35 3.69
N VAL A 91 -2.01 2.94 2.52
CA VAL A 91 -0.88 3.85 2.25
C VAL A 91 -1.29 5.30 2.56
N ASP A 92 -2.52 5.65 2.19
CA ASP A 92 -3.19 6.89 2.55
C ASP A 92 -4.72 6.68 2.53
N ASN A 93 -5.50 7.75 2.72
CA ASN A 93 -6.96 7.68 2.83
C ASN A 93 -7.68 6.99 1.66
N ASN A 94 -7.10 7.00 0.46
CA ASN A 94 -7.70 6.50 -0.77
C ASN A 94 -6.81 5.47 -1.47
N HIS A 95 -5.74 5.00 -0.82
CA HIS A 95 -4.82 4.05 -1.42
C HIS A 95 -4.49 2.92 -0.46
N ILE A 96 -4.46 1.70 -1.00
CA ILE A 96 -4.09 0.50 -0.27
C ILE A 96 -2.97 -0.24 -0.99
N GLU A 97 -2.20 -1.02 -0.23
CA GLU A 97 -1.18 -1.92 -0.77
C GLU A 97 -1.63 -3.38 -0.68
N ILE A 98 -1.51 -4.09 -1.81
CA ILE A 98 -1.76 -5.53 -1.90
C ILE A 98 -0.52 -6.20 -2.49
N LYS A 99 -0.09 -7.32 -1.89
CA LYS A 99 0.91 -8.22 -2.47
C LYS A 99 0.23 -9.25 -3.37
N ILE A 100 0.35 -9.06 -4.67
CA ILE A 100 -0.24 -9.91 -5.71
C ILE A 100 0.31 -11.34 -5.64
N SER A 101 -0.58 -12.31 -5.72
CA SER A 101 -0.25 -13.74 -5.75
C SER A 101 0.25 -14.18 -7.13
N GLY A 102 1.11 -15.19 -7.18
CA GLY A 102 1.56 -15.80 -8.44
C GLY A 102 2.60 -14.98 -9.23
N VAL A 103 3.02 -13.82 -8.72
CA VAL A 103 4.14 -13.02 -9.26
C VAL A 103 5.37 -13.09 -8.33
N PRO A 104 6.60 -12.83 -8.82
CA PRO A 104 7.78 -12.74 -7.98
C PRO A 104 7.66 -11.69 -6.87
N GLU A 105 8.19 -11.98 -5.68
CA GLU A 105 8.12 -11.13 -4.48
C GLU A 105 8.68 -9.71 -4.72
N GLU A 106 9.70 -9.58 -5.58
CA GLU A 106 10.30 -8.29 -5.94
C GLU A 106 9.32 -7.33 -6.65
N ILE A 107 8.23 -7.84 -7.23
CA ILE A 107 7.24 -7.07 -7.98
C ILE A 107 5.80 -7.31 -7.50
N SER A 108 5.63 -7.99 -6.35
CA SER A 108 4.31 -8.37 -5.87
C SER A 108 3.56 -7.23 -5.21
N ALA A 109 4.24 -6.30 -4.52
CA ALA A 109 3.58 -5.19 -3.86
C ALA A 109 3.12 -4.14 -4.89
N LYS A 110 1.82 -3.85 -4.90
CA LYS A 110 1.21 -2.81 -5.73
C LYS A 110 0.25 -1.97 -4.91
N VAL A 111 0.21 -0.67 -5.22
CA VAL A 111 -0.72 0.29 -4.64
C VAL A 111 -1.89 0.48 -5.57
N PHE A 112 -3.09 0.43 -5.01
CA PHE A 112 -4.36 0.62 -5.71
C PHE A 112 -5.13 1.77 -5.09
N ARG A 113 -5.86 2.50 -5.93
CA ARG A 113 -6.83 3.49 -5.47
C ARG A 113 -8.14 2.79 -5.10
N ILE A 114 -8.77 3.29 -4.05
CA ILE A 114 -10.08 2.85 -3.56
C ILE A 114 -11.02 4.05 -3.44
N ASP A 115 -12.31 3.77 -3.54
CA ASP A 115 -13.38 4.73 -3.20
C ASP A 115 -13.98 4.41 -1.82
N GLU A 116 -14.90 5.25 -1.35
CA GLU A 116 -15.43 5.21 0.02
C GLU A 116 -16.14 3.89 0.35
N ASP A 117 -16.86 3.29 -0.59
CA ASP A 117 -17.54 2.00 -0.38
C ASP A 117 -16.55 0.87 -0.14
N ILE A 118 -15.50 0.79 -0.97
CA ILE A 118 -14.40 -0.19 -0.81
C ILE A 118 -13.67 0.03 0.51
N LYS A 119 -13.46 1.30 0.90
CA LYS A 119 -12.83 1.64 2.18
C LYS A 119 -13.62 1.09 3.35
N ASN A 120 -14.94 1.24 3.34
CA ASN A 120 -15.80 0.72 4.40
C ASN A 120 -15.74 -0.81 4.48
N THR A 121 -15.77 -1.52 3.34
CA THR A 121 -15.59 -2.98 3.31
C THR A 121 -14.27 -3.40 3.93
N ILE A 122 -13.18 -2.74 3.57
CA ILE A 122 -11.84 -3.05 4.11
C ILE A 122 -11.82 -2.86 5.62
N GLN A 123 -12.30 -1.72 6.12
CA GLN A 123 -12.27 -1.40 7.54
C GLN A 123 -13.10 -2.35 8.41
N ASN A 124 -14.16 -2.92 7.84
CA ASN A 124 -15.07 -3.81 8.57
C ASN A 124 -14.65 -5.28 8.50
N GLU A 125 -14.10 -5.72 7.37
CA GLU A 125 -14.00 -7.16 7.06
C GLU A 125 -12.56 -7.64 6.81
N ILE A 126 -11.63 -6.75 6.50
CA ILE A 126 -10.29 -7.11 6.03
C ILE A 126 -9.22 -6.54 6.97
N SER A 127 -8.38 -7.42 7.50
CA SER A 127 -7.22 -7.07 8.31
C SER A 127 -5.92 -7.26 7.52
N ALA A 128 -4.85 -6.58 7.95
CA ALA A 128 -3.52 -6.84 7.41
C ALA A 128 -3.18 -8.34 7.45
N ASP A 129 -2.49 -8.79 6.41
CA ASP A 129 -2.13 -10.19 6.13
C ASP A 129 -3.28 -11.11 5.69
N ASP A 130 -4.52 -10.62 5.60
CA ASP A 130 -5.63 -11.40 5.03
C ASP A 130 -5.43 -11.67 3.53
N GLN A 131 -5.83 -12.86 3.10
CA GLN A 131 -5.94 -13.17 1.67
C GLN A 131 -7.20 -12.52 1.11
N VAL A 132 -7.04 -11.85 -0.04
CA VAL A 132 -8.13 -11.15 -0.71
C VAL A 132 -8.20 -11.55 -2.17
N LYS A 133 -9.42 -11.59 -2.69
CA LYS A 133 -9.71 -11.57 -4.13
C LYS A 133 -10.30 -10.20 -4.43
N PHE A 134 -9.89 -9.61 -5.55
CA PHE A 134 -10.33 -8.26 -5.89
C PHE A 134 -10.38 -8.06 -7.39
N GLU A 135 -11.19 -7.07 -7.77
CA GLU A 135 -11.38 -6.64 -9.15
C GLU A 135 -11.00 -5.17 -9.27
N TYR A 136 -10.31 -4.83 -10.35
CA TYR A 136 -9.86 -3.46 -10.60
C TYR A 136 -9.81 -3.16 -12.09
N TYR A 137 -9.82 -1.88 -12.44
CA TYR A 137 -9.48 -1.41 -13.79
C TYR A 137 -8.29 -0.46 -13.73
N LEU A 138 -7.63 -0.26 -14.87
CA LEU A 138 -6.62 0.79 -15.02
C LEU A 138 -7.30 2.05 -15.57
N ASN A 139 -7.10 3.18 -14.89
CA ASN A 139 -7.59 4.48 -15.37
C ASN A 139 -6.67 5.08 -16.45
N GLU A 140 -6.95 6.31 -16.88
CA GLU A 140 -6.17 7.02 -17.91
C GLU A 140 -4.68 7.24 -17.54
N ASP A 141 -4.34 7.14 -16.24
CA ASP A 141 -2.99 7.32 -15.69
C ASP A 141 -2.29 5.97 -15.38
N ASP A 142 -2.83 4.85 -15.87
CA ASP A 142 -2.37 3.49 -15.56
C ASP A 142 -2.39 3.14 -14.05
N VAL A 143 -3.24 3.84 -13.27
CA VAL A 143 -3.46 3.55 -11.85
C VAL A 143 -4.59 2.55 -11.70
N GLY A 144 -4.35 1.48 -10.92
CA GLY A 144 -5.38 0.50 -10.60
C GLY A 144 -6.42 1.05 -9.63
N VAL A 145 -7.70 1.03 -10.02
CA VAL A 145 -8.83 1.43 -9.19
C VAL A 145 -9.65 0.19 -8.86
N ILE A 146 -9.76 -0.15 -7.58
CA ILE A 146 -10.51 -1.32 -7.11
C ILE A 146 -12.00 -1.02 -7.16
N VAL A 147 -12.75 -1.98 -7.72
CA VAL A 147 -14.22 -1.93 -7.82
C VAL A 147 -14.91 -3.00 -6.98
N SER A 148 -14.17 -4.03 -6.55
CA SER A 148 -14.65 -5.06 -5.64
C SER A 148 -13.47 -5.68 -4.89
N ILE A 149 -13.63 -5.97 -3.61
CA ILE A 149 -12.65 -6.68 -2.80
C ILE A 149 -13.38 -7.54 -1.78
N GLU A 150 -12.93 -8.78 -1.64
CA GLU A 150 -13.49 -9.74 -0.68
C GLU A 150 -12.37 -10.53 -0.02
N LYS A 151 -12.55 -10.83 1.27
CA LYS A 151 -11.67 -11.74 1.99
C LYS A 151 -11.88 -13.18 1.50
N ILE A 152 -10.78 -13.90 1.29
CA ILE A 152 -10.81 -15.33 0.98
C ILE A 152 -10.63 -16.11 2.29
N GLU A 153 -11.63 -16.90 2.66
CA GLU A 153 -11.50 -17.87 3.76
C GLU A 153 -10.65 -19.07 3.32
N ASN A 154 -9.73 -19.50 4.20
CA ASN A 154 -8.88 -20.68 4.00
C ASN A 154 -9.35 -21.87 4.83
#